data_AF-R1BMT7-F1
#
_entry.id   AF-R1BMT7-F1
#
_cell.length_a   1.000
_cell.length_b   1.000
_cell.length_c   1.000
_cell.angle_alpha   90.00
_cell.angle_beta   90.00
_cell.angle_gamma   90.00
#
_symmetry.space_group_name_H-M   'P 1'
#
loop_
_entity.id
_entity.type
_entity.pdbx_description
1 polymer ?
#
loop_
_entity_poly.entity_id
_entity_poly.type
_entity_poly.pdbx_seq_one_letter_code
_entity_poly.pdbx_strand_id
1 'polypeptide(L)'
;MMHDFCASVAAWHDEHPDNVAVVHCKAGKGRTGTMISAALSLDALAFYGFARTNNCEGVTIASQRLYVHYYARLCREPAACERLLDRQAACRLVRLIGTRPDVPVVDVNTKSCPLLLSSDVRVEVSHRVSGQMHDDKLFSFWFNAAMLSKQLLSHLPLAACARRATSATRPVSPFLDFARLLDRDVAMFAQPT
;
A
#
# COMPACT_ATOMS: atom_id res chain seq x y z
N MET A 1 5.32 -2.42 16.12
CA MET A 1 3.97 -2.04 16.57
C MET A 1 2.92 -3.10 16.26
N MET A 2 2.59 -3.41 14.99
CA MET A 2 1.56 -4.44 14.70
C MET A 2 1.96 -5.84 15.17
N HIS A 3 3.22 -6.23 14.94
CA HIS A 3 3.77 -7.49 15.44
C HIS A 3 3.68 -7.60 16.97
N ASP A 4 4.19 -6.60 17.69
CA ASP A 4 4.20 -6.60 19.16
C ASP A 4 2.78 -6.67 19.73
N PHE A 5 1.82 -5.98 19.10
CA PHE A 5 0.41 -6.07 19.47
C PHE A 5 -0.14 -7.49 19.30
N CYS A 6 0.06 -8.09 18.12
CA CYS A 6 -0.44 -9.44 17.85
C CYS A 6 0.21 -10.49 18.78
N ALA A 7 1.51 -10.36 19.05
CA ALA A 7 2.22 -11.21 19.99
C ALA A 7 1.69 -11.05 21.42
N SER A 8 1.41 -9.81 21.86
CA SER A 8 0.82 -9.53 23.16
C SER A 8 -0.60 -10.11 23.31
N VAL A 9 -1.44 -10.00 22.27
CA VAL A 9 -2.79 -10.59 22.27
C VAL A 9 -2.73 -12.11 22.29
N ALA A 10 -1.81 -12.71 21.51
CA ALA A 10 -1.61 -14.16 21.51
C ALA A 10 -1.17 -14.67 22.89
N ALA A 11 -0.14 -14.04 23.49
CA ALA A 11 0.32 -14.39 24.83
C ALA A 11 -0.80 -14.28 25.87
N TRP A 12 -1.61 -13.22 25.81
CA TRP A 12 -2.76 -13.05 26.70
C TRP A 12 -3.80 -14.18 26.55
N HIS A 13 -4.08 -14.64 25.32
CA HIS A 13 -4.99 -15.75 25.09
C HIS A 13 -4.40 -17.11 25.52
N ASP A 14 -3.08 -17.28 25.42
CA ASP A 14 -2.39 -18.51 25.82
C ASP A 14 -2.31 -18.67 27.35
N GLU A 15 -2.41 -17.58 28.12
CA GLU A 15 -2.40 -17.62 29.59
C GLU A 15 -3.63 -18.31 30.19
N HIS A 16 -4.81 -18.12 29.62
CA HIS A 16 -6.04 -18.75 30.12
C HIS A 16 -7.13 -18.81 29.03
N PRO A 17 -7.87 -19.93 28.89
CA PRO A 17 -8.92 -20.07 27.86
C PRO A 17 -10.06 -19.05 27.96
N ASP A 18 -10.34 -18.54 29.16
CA ASP A 18 -11.39 -17.52 29.39
C ASP A 18 -10.88 -16.07 29.24
N ASN A 19 -9.61 -15.86 28.86
CA ASN A 19 -9.07 -14.52 28.71
C ASN A 19 -9.72 -13.78 27.53
N VAL A 20 -10.10 -12.53 27.76
CA VAL A 20 -10.74 -11.65 26.77
C VAL A 20 -9.86 -10.43 26.53
N ALA A 21 -9.51 -10.17 25.27
CA ALA A 21 -8.85 -8.95 24.84
C ALA A 21 -9.86 -7.95 24.28
N VAL A 22 -9.86 -6.72 24.81
CA VAL A 22 -10.73 -5.63 24.33
C VAL A 22 -9.90 -4.60 23.58
N VAL A 23 -10.19 -4.41 22.29
CA VAL A 23 -9.48 -3.49 21.40
C VAL A 23 -10.43 -2.37 20.97
N HIS A 24 -10.05 -1.11 21.20
CA HIS A 24 -10.87 0.03 20.80
C HIS A 24 -10.04 1.17 20.16
N CYS A 25 -10.74 2.08 19.51
CA CYS A 25 -10.19 3.37 19.08
C CYS A 25 -11.22 4.45 19.43
N LYS A 26 -11.47 5.43 18.55
CA LYS A 26 -12.55 6.41 18.72
C LYS A 26 -13.92 5.82 18.37
N ALA A 27 -14.07 5.30 17.15
CA ALA A 27 -15.34 4.75 16.64
C ALA A 27 -15.41 3.21 16.66
N GLY A 28 -14.31 2.53 16.97
CA GLY A 28 -14.25 1.06 16.92
C GLY A 28 -14.51 0.49 15.52
N LYS A 29 -14.02 1.18 14.46
CA LYS A 29 -14.19 0.80 13.04
C LYS A 29 -12.84 0.52 12.37
N GLY A 30 -12.26 1.48 11.65
CA GLY A 30 -11.04 1.26 10.84
C GLY A 30 -9.80 0.83 11.63
N ARG A 31 -9.30 1.66 12.57
CA ARG A 31 -8.09 1.35 13.36
C ARG A 31 -8.24 0.08 14.20
N THR A 32 -9.39 -0.08 14.86
CA THR A 32 -9.71 -1.28 15.64
C THR A 32 -9.74 -2.52 14.75
N GLY A 33 -10.44 -2.47 13.62
CA GLY A 33 -10.52 -3.56 12.67
C GLY A 33 -9.18 -3.92 12.05
N THR A 34 -8.31 -2.94 11.83
CA THR A 34 -6.94 -3.19 11.33
C THR A 34 -6.18 -4.09 12.28
N MET A 35 -6.16 -3.75 13.57
CA MET A 35 -5.42 -4.51 14.58
C MET A 35 -6.07 -5.88 14.87
N ILE A 36 -7.39 -5.93 14.98
CA ILE A 36 -8.13 -7.19 15.18
C ILE A 36 -7.93 -8.13 14.00
N SER A 37 -8.05 -7.63 12.76
CA SER A 37 -7.86 -8.47 11.58
C SER A 37 -6.42 -8.98 11.49
N ALA A 38 -5.43 -8.16 11.83
CA ALA A 38 -4.03 -8.60 11.89
C ALA A 38 -3.78 -9.71 12.92
N ALA A 39 -4.44 -9.64 14.09
CA ALA A 39 -4.33 -10.68 15.12
C ALA A 39 -5.04 -12.00 14.74
N LEU A 40 -6.10 -11.93 13.91
CA LEU A 40 -6.89 -13.10 13.53
C LEU A 40 -6.40 -13.79 12.24
N SER A 41 -6.03 -13.04 11.18
CA SER A 41 -5.42 -13.44 9.88
C SER A 41 -5.96 -12.63 8.67
N LEU A 42 -5.49 -12.88 7.45
CA LEU A 42 -5.90 -12.17 6.22
C LEU A 42 -7.39 -12.19 5.93
N ASP A 43 -8.02 -13.35 6.10
CA ASP A 43 -9.44 -13.54 5.80
C ASP A 43 -10.33 -12.85 6.85
N ALA A 44 -9.72 -12.33 7.93
CA ALA A 44 -10.42 -11.65 9.00
C ALA A 44 -10.91 -10.25 8.63
N LEU A 45 -10.43 -9.61 7.56
CA LEU A 45 -10.93 -8.29 7.13
C LEU A 45 -12.42 -8.33 6.77
N ALA A 46 -12.83 -9.35 6.00
CA ALA A 46 -14.23 -9.54 5.60
C ALA A 46 -15.08 -9.97 6.80
N PHE A 47 -14.56 -10.91 7.60
CA PHE A 47 -15.21 -11.35 8.84
C PHE A 47 -15.45 -10.19 9.81
N TYR A 48 -14.43 -9.35 10.05
CA TYR A 48 -14.55 -8.17 10.89
C TYR A 48 -15.61 -7.19 10.36
N GLY A 49 -15.62 -6.95 9.04
CA GLY A 49 -16.63 -6.10 8.41
C GLY A 49 -18.05 -6.60 8.65
N PHE A 50 -18.29 -7.89 8.40
CA PHE A 50 -19.58 -8.54 8.63
C PHE A 50 -19.99 -8.52 10.11
N ALA A 51 -19.09 -8.90 11.02
CA ALA A 51 -19.39 -9.02 12.43
C ALA A 51 -19.58 -7.65 13.12
N ARG A 52 -18.87 -6.61 12.66
CA ARG A 52 -18.85 -5.30 13.32
C ARG A 52 -19.86 -4.30 12.76
N THR A 53 -20.28 -4.44 11.50
CA THR A 53 -21.04 -3.41 10.78
C THR A 53 -22.22 -3.98 10.00
N ASN A 54 -23.31 -3.23 9.89
CA ASN A 54 -24.53 -3.67 9.18
C ASN A 54 -24.38 -3.68 7.65
N ASN A 55 -23.38 -3.00 7.11
CA ASN A 55 -23.13 -2.85 5.67
C ASN A 55 -21.85 -3.55 5.20
N CYS A 56 -21.24 -4.40 6.05
CA CYS A 56 -19.98 -5.09 5.79
C CYS A 56 -18.75 -4.18 5.58
N GLU A 57 -18.87 -2.88 5.85
CA GLU A 57 -17.79 -1.91 5.68
C GLU A 57 -16.99 -1.73 6.97
N GLY A 58 -16.24 -2.74 7.41
CA GLY A 58 -15.38 -2.62 8.60
C GLY A 58 -14.16 -1.72 8.36
N VAL A 59 -13.12 -2.29 7.73
CA VAL A 59 -11.90 -1.58 7.34
C VAL A 59 -11.98 -1.22 5.87
N THR A 60 -12.32 0.04 5.58
CA THR A 60 -12.51 0.55 4.22
C THR A 60 -11.29 1.29 3.67
N ILE A 61 -10.49 1.93 4.53
CA ILE A 61 -9.32 2.70 4.09
C ILE A 61 -8.27 1.75 3.50
N ALA A 62 -7.90 1.99 2.25
CA ALA A 62 -6.95 1.20 1.46
C ALA A 62 -5.64 0.89 2.22
N SER A 63 -5.00 1.93 2.76
CA SER A 63 -3.74 1.77 3.50
C SER A 63 -3.89 0.95 4.78
N GLN A 64 -5.05 1.00 5.45
CA GLN A 64 -5.28 0.16 6.63
C GLN A 64 -5.35 -1.32 6.23
N ARG A 65 -6.08 -1.64 5.16
CA ARG A 65 -6.17 -3.00 4.60
C ARG A 65 -4.80 -3.50 4.13
N LEU A 66 -4.05 -2.66 3.43
CA LEU A 66 -2.70 -2.97 2.95
C LEU A 66 -1.76 -3.41 4.07
N TYR A 67 -1.82 -2.77 5.24
CA TYR A 67 -0.95 -3.15 6.36
C TYR A 67 -1.33 -4.49 7.00
N VAL A 68 -2.62 -4.88 6.97
CA VAL A 68 -3.02 -6.24 7.35
C VAL A 68 -2.42 -7.26 6.37
N HIS A 69 -2.42 -6.95 5.08
CA HIS A 69 -1.78 -7.79 4.07
C HIS A 69 -0.27 -7.89 4.24
N TYR A 70 0.41 -6.77 4.50
CA TYR A 70 1.85 -6.77 4.81
C TYR A 70 2.16 -7.65 6.00
N TYR A 71 1.43 -7.50 7.09
CA TYR A 71 1.68 -8.27 8.30
C TYR A 71 1.52 -9.77 8.05
N ALA A 72 0.45 -10.19 7.39
CA ALA A 72 0.25 -11.59 7.10
C ALA A 72 1.29 -12.19 6.15
N ARG A 73 1.80 -11.40 5.19
CA ARG A 73 2.92 -11.81 4.35
C ARG A 73 4.18 -12.05 5.20
N LEU A 74 4.48 -11.15 6.13
CA LEU A 74 5.62 -11.32 7.04
C LEU A 74 5.48 -12.56 7.92
N CYS A 75 4.27 -12.87 8.40
CA CYS A 75 4.01 -14.09 9.17
C CYS A 75 4.20 -15.37 8.34
N ARG A 76 3.89 -15.34 7.04
CA ARG A 76 4.08 -16.48 6.12
C ARG A 76 5.54 -16.67 5.68
N GLU A 77 6.32 -15.60 5.66
CA GLU A 77 7.72 -15.62 5.22
C GLU A 77 8.67 -15.02 6.29
N PRO A 78 8.82 -15.63 7.48
CA PRO A 78 9.60 -15.04 8.58
C PRO A 78 11.07 -14.78 8.19
N ALA A 79 11.67 -15.69 7.41
CA ALA A 79 13.05 -15.54 6.92
C ALA A 79 13.23 -14.40 5.90
N ALA A 80 12.15 -13.91 5.28
CA ALA A 80 12.18 -12.72 4.45
C ALA A 80 12.04 -11.44 5.28
N CYS A 81 11.46 -11.52 6.49
CA CYS A 81 11.13 -10.38 7.34
C CYS A 81 12.35 -9.52 7.68
N GLU A 82 13.43 -10.13 8.20
CA GLU A 82 14.68 -9.40 8.53
C GLU A 82 15.30 -8.74 7.29
N ARG A 83 15.27 -9.43 6.13
CA ARG A 83 15.82 -8.89 4.87
C ARG A 83 14.98 -7.77 4.27
N LEU A 84 13.69 -7.74 4.56
CA LEU A 84 12.77 -6.73 4.04
C LEU A 84 12.86 -5.46 4.88
N LEU A 85 12.86 -5.55 6.21
CA LEU A 85 12.74 -4.38 7.10
C LEU A 85 13.87 -3.35 6.95
N ASP A 86 15.10 -3.79 6.65
CA ASP A 86 16.26 -2.88 6.44
C ASP A 86 16.35 -2.32 5.02
N ARG A 87 15.40 -2.66 4.16
CA ARG A 87 15.48 -2.38 2.74
C ARG A 87 15.10 -0.94 2.44
N GLN A 88 16.06 -0.21 1.90
CA GLN A 88 15.81 1.09 1.29
C GLN A 88 15.34 0.95 -0.16
N ALA A 89 14.39 1.78 -0.55
CA ALA A 89 13.94 1.94 -1.93
C ALA A 89 14.38 3.31 -2.45
N ALA A 90 15.12 3.32 -3.57
CA ALA A 90 15.45 4.57 -4.25
C ALA A 90 14.29 4.95 -5.18
N CYS A 91 13.52 5.96 -4.77
CA CYS A 91 12.48 6.53 -5.62
C CYS A 91 13.10 7.54 -6.59
N ARG A 92 13.04 7.21 -7.89
CA ARG A 92 13.60 8.02 -8.99
C ARG A 92 12.56 8.68 -9.88
N LEU A 93 11.36 8.13 -9.91
CA LEU A 93 10.24 8.62 -10.71
C LEU A 93 8.95 8.28 -9.98
N VAL A 94 8.16 9.30 -9.68
CA VAL A 94 6.76 9.14 -9.29
C VAL A 94 5.91 9.62 -10.45
N ARG A 95 5.15 8.71 -11.04
CA ARG A 95 4.19 9.02 -12.09
C ARG A 95 2.80 9.04 -11.48
N LEU A 96 2.14 10.18 -11.50
CA LEU A 96 0.75 10.32 -11.10
C LEU A 96 -0.12 10.23 -12.36
N ILE A 97 -0.87 9.14 -12.48
CA ILE A 97 -1.82 8.92 -13.58
C ILE A 97 -3.22 9.11 -13.03
N GLY A 98 -4.01 9.97 -13.67
CA GLY A 98 -5.42 10.10 -13.33
C GLY A 98 -6.23 8.86 -13.70
N THR A 99 -7.42 8.73 -13.13
CA THR A 99 -8.29 7.57 -13.32
C THR A 99 -9.07 7.58 -14.63
N ARG A 100 -9.05 8.70 -15.38
CA ARG A 100 -9.69 8.80 -16.70
C ARG A 100 -8.65 8.95 -17.81
N PRO A 101 -8.92 8.46 -19.03
CA PRO A 101 -7.96 8.48 -20.14
C PRO A 101 -7.48 9.87 -20.55
N ASP A 102 -8.26 10.91 -20.23
CA ASP A 102 -8.07 12.31 -20.58
C ASP A 102 -7.39 13.14 -19.48
N VAL A 103 -7.06 12.56 -18.33
CA VAL A 103 -6.42 13.30 -17.23
C VAL A 103 -4.93 13.48 -17.52
N PRO A 104 -4.38 14.70 -17.35
CA PRO A 104 -2.94 14.92 -17.49
C PRO A 104 -2.13 14.03 -16.54
N VAL A 105 -1.07 13.41 -17.08
CA VAL A 105 -0.10 12.65 -16.30
C VAL A 105 0.95 13.62 -15.76
N VAL A 106 1.21 13.56 -14.44
CA VAL A 106 2.27 14.33 -13.80
C VAL A 106 3.43 13.42 -13.46
N ASP A 107 4.57 13.64 -14.11
CA ASP A 107 5.82 12.93 -13.82
C ASP A 107 6.70 13.77 -12.89
N VAL A 108 6.90 13.30 -11.66
CA VAL A 108 7.88 13.86 -10.71
C VAL A 108 9.17 13.07 -10.84
N ASN A 109 10.13 13.64 -11.57
CA ASN A 109 11.41 13.00 -11.86
C ASN A 109 12.48 13.45 -10.86
N THR A 110 12.95 12.51 -10.05
CA THR A 110 14.00 12.71 -9.03
C THR A 110 15.33 12.07 -9.45
N LYS A 111 15.56 11.83 -10.75
CA LYS A 111 16.79 11.16 -11.25
C LYS A 111 18.09 11.84 -10.82
N SER A 112 18.11 13.17 -10.74
CA SER A 112 19.30 13.93 -10.32
C SER A 112 19.55 13.86 -8.80
N CYS A 113 18.51 13.54 -8.00
CA CYS A 113 18.61 13.37 -6.56
C CYS A 113 17.60 12.30 -6.09
N PRO A 114 17.94 11.01 -6.19
CA PRO A 114 17.03 9.93 -5.81
C PRO A 114 16.62 10.04 -4.34
N LEU A 115 15.33 9.92 -4.07
CA LEU A 115 14.81 9.93 -2.71
C LEU A 115 14.98 8.53 -2.12
N LEU A 116 15.87 8.37 -1.14
CA LEU A 116 16.03 7.13 -0.40
C LEU A 116 14.90 7.00 0.63
N LEU A 117 13.99 6.10 0.35
CA LEU A 117 12.83 5.80 1.19
C LEU A 117 13.11 4.56 2.03
N SER A 118 12.74 4.60 3.29
CA SER A 118 12.83 3.46 4.21
C SER A 118 11.58 3.39 5.08
N SER A 119 11.22 2.18 5.52
CA SER A 119 10.08 1.95 6.41
C SER A 119 8.75 2.50 5.86
N ASP A 120 7.85 2.95 6.74
CA ASP A 120 6.53 3.48 6.41
C ASP A 120 6.63 4.88 5.79
N VAL A 121 6.14 5.01 4.56
CA VAL A 121 6.14 6.23 3.78
C VAL A 121 4.70 6.65 3.52
N ARG A 122 4.40 7.93 3.75
CA ARG A 122 3.17 8.57 3.32
C ARG A 122 3.43 9.43 2.10
N VAL A 123 2.63 9.23 1.06
CA VAL A 123 2.54 10.15 -0.07
C VAL A 123 1.24 10.93 0.07
N GLU A 124 1.34 12.25 -0.06
CA GLU A 124 0.20 13.15 -0.06
C GLU A 124 0.29 14.05 -1.28
N VAL A 125 -0.84 14.18 -1.97
CA VAL A 125 -0.98 15.05 -3.13
C VAL A 125 -2.01 16.12 -2.78
N SER A 126 -1.61 17.38 -2.90
CA SER A 126 -2.45 18.54 -2.65
C SER A 126 -2.48 19.45 -3.88
N HIS A 127 -3.54 20.25 -3.98
CA HIS A 127 -3.70 21.31 -4.97
C HIS A 127 -3.80 22.64 -4.24
N ARG A 128 -2.93 23.58 -4.62
CA ARG A 128 -2.98 24.94 -4.07
C ARG A 128 -3.70 25.87 -5.04
N VAL A 129 -4.84 26.39 -4.63
CA VAL A 129 -5.56 27.43 -5.39
C VAL A 129 -4.99 28.79 -5.02
N SER A 130 -4.71 29.62 -6.03
CA SER A 130 -4.24 30.99 -5.82
C SER A 130 -5.25 31.78 -4.98
N GLY A 131 -4.79 32.45 -3.93
CA GLY A 131 -5.64 33.22 -3.00
C GLY A 131 -6.23 32.43 -1.83
N GLN A 132 -6.09 31.10 -1.81
CA GLN A 132 -6.43 30.30 -0.61
C GLN A 132 -5.25 30.19 0.36
N MET A 133 -5.58 30.16 1.66
CA MET A 133 -4.61 30.06 2.75
C MET A 133 -4.16 28.61 3.02
N HIS A 134 -5.00 27.63 2.67
CA HIS A 134 -4.72 26.21 2.85
C HIS A 134 -4.78 25.48 1.50
N ASP A 135 -3.92 24.47 1.35
CA ASP A 135 -3.94 23.61 0.18
C ASP A 135 -5.09 22.59 0.29
N ASP A 136 -5.77 22.36 -0.81
CA ASP A 136 -6.79 21.31 -0.91
C ASP A 136 -6.12 19.96 -1.06
N LYS A 137 -6.31 19.09 -0.07
CA LYS A 137 -5.80 17.72 -0.14
C LYS A 137 -6.60 16.91 -1.15
N LEU A 138 -5.94 16.38 -2.17
CA LEU A 138 -6.56 15.51 -3.17
C LEU A 138 -6.66 14.08 -2.64
N PHE A 139 -5.50 13.46 -2.35
CA PHE A 139 -5.46 12.11 -1.79
C PHE A 139 -4.15 11.86 -1.04
N SER A 140 -4.15 10.80 -0.24
CA SER A 140 -2.92 10.31 0.40
C SER A 140 -2.99 8.81 0.59
N PHE A 141 -1.83 8.17 0.57
CA PHE A 141 -1.71 6.76 0.91
C PHE A 141 -0.42 6.50 1.67
N TRP A 142 -0.44 5.45 2.47
CA TRP A 142 0.72 4.88 3.15
C TRP A 142 1.12 3.58 2.49
N PHE A 143 2.42 3.34 2.41
CA PHE A 143 3.02 2.05 2.07
C PHE A 143 4.29 1.87 2.90
N ASN A 144 4.85 0.66 2.89
CA ASN A 144 6.16 0.40 3.49
C ASN A 144 7.17 0.14 2.38
N ALA A 145 8.28 0.89 2.36
CA ALA A 145 9.31 0.81 1.33
C ALA A 145 9.96 -0.58 1.23
N ALA A 146 10.03 -1.31 2.36
CA ALA A 146 10.52 -2.68 2.42
C ALA A 146 9.69 -3.63 1.56
N MET A 147 8.38 -3.39 1.49
CA MET A 147 7.39 -4.27 0.86
C MET A 147 7.29 -4.05 -0.65
N LEU A 148 8.06 -3.11 -1.21
CA LEU A 148 8.13 -2.90 -2.65
C LEU A 148 8.94 -4.03 -3.31
N SER A 149 8.34 -4.73 -4.27
CA SER A 149 8.97 -5.87 -4.95
C SER A 149 10.17 -5.44 -5.82
N LYS A 150 11.16 -6.33 -6.01
CA LYS A 150 12.30 -6.11 -6.92
C LYS A 150 11.88 -5.95 -8.39
N GLN A 151 10.73 -6.50 -8.80
CA GLN A 151 10.26 -6.44 -10.19
C GLN A 151 9.94 -5.02 -10.67
N LEU A 152 9.68 -4.08 -9.75
CA LEU A 152 9.50 -2.67 -10.10
C LEU A 152 10.79 -2.00 -10.59
N LEU A 153 11.94 -2.49 -10.15
CA LEU A 153 13.23 -1.86 -10.43
C LEU A 153 13.93 -2.44 -11.66
N SER A 154 13.50 -3.61 -12.15
CA SER A 154 14.13 -4.32 -13.26
C SER A 154 13.57 -3.98 -14.65
N HIS A 155 12.46 -3.24 -14.76
CA HIS A 155 11.86 -2.88 -16.05
C HIS A 155 12.23 -1.49 -16.58
N LEU A 156 13.19 -0.79 -15.95
CA LEU A 156 13.83 0.37 -16.59
C LEU A 156 14.99 -0.14 -17.45
N PRO A 157 14.98 0.08 -18.78
CA PRO A 157 16.09 -0.35 -19.62
C PRO A 157 17.34 0.42 -19.20
N LEU A 158 18.27 -0.30 -18.57
CA LEU A 158 19.68 0.05 -18.61
C LEU A 158 20.10 0.03 -20.08
N ALA A 159 20.39 1.22 -20.61
CA ALA A 159 21.10 1.50 -21.85
C ALA A 159 21.16 0.38 -22.91
N ALA A 160 20.37 0.51 -23.97
CA ALA A 160 20.72 -0.05 -25.28
C ALA A 160 20.81 1.10 -26.29
N CYS A 161 22.06 1.54 -26.47
CA CYS A 161 22.50 2.33 -27.60
C CYS A 161 22.22 1.57 -28.92
N ALA A 162 21.74 2.30 -29.94
CA ALA A 162 21.82 2.00 -31.36
C ALA A 162 21.18 0.70 -31.92
N ARG A 163 20.03 0.84 -32.60
CA ARG A 163 19.91 0.74 -34.08
C ARG A 163 18.45 0.84 -34.55
N ARG A 164 18.26 1.45 -35.74
CA ARG A 164 17.00 1.53 -36.49
C ARG A 164 16.53 0.14 -36.94
N ALA A 165 15.22 -0.10 -36.89
CA ALA A 165 14.52 -0.91 -37.90
C ALA A 165 13.02 -0.55 -37.92
N THR A 166 12.52 -0.38 -39.14
CA THR A 166 11.15 -0.10 -39.57
C THR A 166 10.26 -1.35 -39.50
N SER A 167 9.00 -1.25 -39.06
CA SER A 167 7.80 -1.71 -39.80
C SER A 167 6.57 -1.79 -38.89
N ALA A 168 5.41 -1.49 -39.47
CA ALA A 168 4.10 -1.36 -38.85
C ALA A 168 3.53 -2.67 -38.25
N THR A 169 2.93 -2.60 -37.06
CA THR A 169 1.82 -3.46 -36.61
C THR A 169 0.87 -2.67 -35.70
N ARG A 170 -0.41 -3.07 -35.70
CA ARG A 170 -1.64 -2.39 -35.21
C ARG A 170 -1.62 -1.93 -33.73
N PRO A 171 -2.41 -0.90 -33.36
CA PRO A 171 -2.50 -0.43 -31.98
C PRO A 171 -3.27 -1.45 -31.13
N VAL A 172 -2.58 -2.06 -30.17
CA VAL A 172 -3.21 -2.82 -29.08
C VAL A 172 -3.36 -1.85 -27.90
N SER A 173 -4.58 -1.75 -27.38
CA SER A 173 -5.03 -0.94 -26.24
C SER A 173 -4.00 -0.84 -25.09
N PRO A 174 -3.63 0.38 -24.62
CA PRO A 174 -2.66 0.56 -23.55
C PRO A 174 -3.36 0.61 -22.19
N PHE A 175 -4.04 -0.46 -21.78
CA PHE A 175 -4.25 -0.71 -20.35
C PHE A 175 -2.99 -1.38 -19.79
N LEU A 176 -1.94 -0.57 -19.60
CA LEU A 176 -0.77 -0.92 -18.80
C LEU A 176 -0.94 -0.29 -17.40
N ASP A 177 -1.81 -0.99 -16.69
CA ASP A 177 -2.10 -1.01 -15.26
C ASP A 177 -1.03 -0.45 -14.31
N PHE A 178 -1.40 0.58 -13.57
CA PHE A 178 -0.76 0.96 -12.29
C PHE A 178 -0.80 -0.22 -11.29
N ALA A 179 -1.71 -1.19 -11.52
CA ALA A 179 -1.79 -2.48 -10.84
C ALA A 179 -0.57 -3.40 -11.03
N ARG A 180 0.34 -3.13 -11.98
CA ARG A 180 1.55 -3.94 -12.18
C ARG A 180 2.77 -3.46 -11.36
N LEU A 181 2.68 -2.27 -10.75
CA LEU A 181 3.72 -1.73 -9.85
C LEU A 181 3.54 -2.16 -8.39
N LEU A 182 2.51 -2.90 -8.08
CA LEU A 182 2.30 -3.47 -6.77
C LEU A 182 1.91 -4.93 -7.04
N ASP A 183 2.25 -5.86 -6.15
CA ASP A 183 1.76 -7.24 -6.26
C ASP A 183 0.27 -7.23 -6.63
N ARG A 184 -0.20 -8.24 -7.38
CA ARG A 184 -1.61 -8.36 -7.82
C ARG A 184 -2.64 -8.13 -6.70
N ASP A 185 -2.20 -8.26 -5.45
CA ASP A 185 -3.00 -8.09 -4.24
C ASP A 185 -3.22 -6.63 -3.78
N VAL A 186 -2.46 -5.63 -4.27
CA VAL A 186 -2.59 -4.22 -3.79
C VAL A 186 -3.30 -3.31 -4.80
N ALA A 187 -3.27 -3.68 -6.08
CA ALA A 187 -3.99 -2.98 -7.16
C ALA A 187 -5.48 -2.78 -6.90
N MET A 188 -6.07 -3.64 -6.07
CA MET A 188 -7.48 -3.63 -5.73
C MET A 188 -7.90 -2.48 -4.81
N PHE A 189 -6.96 -1.67 -4.29
CA PHE A 189 -7.22 -0.73 -3.20
C PHE A 189 -7.03 0.76 -3.55
N ALA A 190 -6.76 1.12 -4.80
CA ALA A 190 -6.83 2.51 -5.25
C ALA A 190 -8.26 2.84 -5.71
N GLN A 191 -9.22 2.92 -4.78
CA GLN A 191 -10.53 3.51 -5.08
C GLN A 191 -10.55 4.95 -4.57
N PRO A 192 -11.01 5.92 -5.37
CA PRO A 192 -11.30 7.26 -4.86
C PRO A 192 -12.42 7.16 -3.82
N THR A 193 -12.31 7.97 -2.76
CA THR A 193 -13.39 8.19 -1.80
C THR A 193 -14.63 8.73 -2.47
#